data_AF-A0A6J6VDS3-F1
#
_entry.id   AF-A0A6J6VDS3-F1
#
_cell.length_a   1.000
_cell.length_b   1.000
_cell.length_c   1.000
_cell.angle_alpha   90.00
_cell.angle_beta   90.00
_cell.angle_gamma   90.00
#
_symmetry.space_group_name_H-M   'P 1'
#
loop_
_entity.id
_entity.type
_entity.pdbx_description
1 polymer ?
#
loop_
_entity_poly.entity_id
_entity_poly.type
_entity_poly.pdbx_seq_one_letter_code
_entity_poly.pdbx_strand_id
1 'polypeptide(L)'
;MAQHDLSEDLYANVLNWQAYDGFTDQERVALEYTTKFASDHLAIDQQLMNRMVEHFGDETVFEITLCIGAWLALGRTMQVMGAEMSCKLVL
;
A
#
# COMPACT_ATOMS: atom_id res chain seq x y z
N MET A 1 15.51 11.86 7.58
CA MET A 1 15.49 10.86 6.48
C MET A 1 15.87 9.53 7.10
N ALA A 2 14.89 8.81 7.66
CA ALA A 2 15.12 7.44 8.11
C ALA A 2 15.02 6.56 6.86
N GLN A 3 16.17 6.16 6.30
CA GLN A 3 16.20 4.99 5.43
C GLN A 3 15.89 3.79 6.33
N HIS A 4 14.64 3.33 6.30
CA HIS A 4 14.28 2.03 6.82
C HIS A 4 14.75 1.02 5.77
N ASP A 5 15.60 0.06 6.15
CA ASP A 5 16.03 -1.05 5.29
C ASP A 5 14.80 -1.91 4.92
N LEU A 6 14.09 -1.50 3.86
CA LEU A 6 13.26 -2.42 3.11
C LEU A 6 14.21 -3.26 2.28
N SER A 7 14.22 -4.58 2.48
CA SER A 7 15.03 -5.44 1.63
C SER A 7 14.57 -5.31 0.17
N GLU A 8 15.52 -5.39 -0.76
CA GLU A 8 15.19 -5.41 -2.19
C GLU A 8 14.21 -6.54 -2.52
N ASP A 9 14.30 -7.67 -1.81
CA ASP A 9 13.39 -8.81 -1.96
C ASP A 9 11.95 -8.46 -1.60
N LEU A 10 11.71 -7.72 -0.51
CA LEU A 10 10.37 -7.27 -0.13
C LEU A 10 9.79 -6.36 -1.20
N TYR A 11 10.60 -5.43 -1.70
CA TYR A 11 10.17 -4.50 -2.75
C TYR A 11 9.85 -5.24 -4.06
N ALA A 12 10.71 -6.17 -4.48
CA ALA A 12 10.52 -6.96 -5.69
C ALA A 12 9.26 -7.84 -5.64
N ASN A 13 8.86 -8.28 -4.43
CA ASN A 13 7.74 -9.19 -4.24
C ASN A 13 6.45 -8.49 -3.78
N VAL A 14 6.40 -7.16 -3.66
CA VAL A 14 5.23 -6.43 -3.14
C VAL A 14 3.95 -6.68 -3.96
N LEU A 15 4.07 -6.87 -5.27
CA LEU A 15 2.92 -7.20 -6.14
C LEU A 15 2.54 -8.68 -6.09
N ASN A 16 3.42 -9.54 -5.57
CA ASN A 16 3.23 -10.99 -5.43
C ASN A 16 3.10 -11.41 -3.95
N TRP A 17 2.67 -10.50 -3.09
CA TRP A 17 2.67 -10.68 -1.63
C TRP A 17 1.87 -11.88 -1.13
N GLN A 18 0.89 -12.34 -1.91
CA GLN A 18 0.07 -13.52 -1.58
C GLN A 18 0.88 -14.82 -1.62
N ALA A 19 1.79 -14.93 -2.59
CA ALA A 19 2.60 -16.12 -2.81
C ALA A 19 3.99 -16.03 -2.16
N TYR A 20 4.48 -14.82 -1.89
CA TYR A 20 5.74 -14.59 -1.20
C TYR A 20 5.59 -14.72 0.32
N ASP A 21 6.54 -15.40 0.96
CA ASP A 21 6.56 -15.76 2.38
C ASP A 21 7.43 -14.82 3.24
N GLY A 22 8.16 -13.89 2.63
CA GLY A 22 9.01 -12.95 3.37
C GLY A 22 8.28 -11.82 4.09
N PHE A 23 6.97 -11.67 3.90
CA PHE A 23 6.16 -10.69 4.63
C PHE A 23 5.64 -11.26 5.95
N THR A 24 5.74 -10.47 7.01
CA THR A 24 5.09 -10.76 8.29
C THR A 24 3.57 -10.74 8.16
N ASP A 25 2.86 -11.34 9.14
CA ASP A 25 1.39 -11.31 9.16
C ASP A 25 0.84 -9.88 9.20
N GLN A 26 1.50 -8.99 9.96
CA GLN A 26 1.16 -7.57 10.03
C GLN A 26 1.27 -6.89 8.66
N GLU A 27 2.37 -7.11 7.93
CA GLU A 27 2.56 -6.56 6.58
C GLU A 27 1.57 -7.14 5.58
N ARG A 28 1.26 -8.44 5.67
CA ARG A 28 0.26 -9.09 4.82
C ARG A 28 -1.13 -8.51 5.01
N VAL A 29 -1.51 -8.20 6.25
CA VAL A 29 -2.79 -7.53 6.56
C VAL A 29 -2.82 -6.12 5.94
N ALA A 30 -1.73 -5.35 6.06
CA ALA A 30 -1.63 -4.03 5.44
C ALA A 30 -1.66 -4.09 3.90
N LEU A 31 -1.01 -5.09 3.29
CA LEU A 31 -0.99 -5.31 1.84
C LEU A 31 -2.37 -5.74 1.32
N GLU A 32 -3.07 -6.61 2.04
CA GLU A 32 -4.45 -6.99 1.74
C GLU A 32 -5.38 -5.76 1.76
N TYR A 33 -5.30 -4.97 2.84
CA TYR A 33 -6.07 -3.74 2.99
C TYR A 33 -5.76 -2.73 1.88
N THR A 34 -4.48 -2.46 1.61
CA THR A 34 -4.05 -1.51 0.57
C THR A 34 -4.52 -1.95 -0.81
N THR A 35 -4.41 -3.25 -1.12
CA THR A 35 -4.86 -3.81 -2.40
C THR A 35 -6.37 -3.59 -2.57
N LYS A 36 -7.18 -3.99 -1.57
CA LYS A 36 -8.63 -3.79 -1.60
C LYS A 36 -9.00 -2.32 -1.64
N PHE A 37 -8.39 -1.47 -0.84
CA PHE A 37 -8.69 -0.03 -0.85
C PHE A 37 -8.45 0.60 -2.22
N ALA A 38 -7.39 0.17 -2.93
CA ALA A 38 -7.06 0.67 -4.27
C ALA A 38 -7.98 0.13 -5.37
N SER A 39 -8.37 -1.14 -5.32
CA SER A 39 -9.09 -1.81 -6.43
C SER A 39 -10.58 -2.08 -6.17
N ASP A 40 -10.97 -2.36 -4.93
CA ASP A 40 -12.34 -2.75 -4.53
C ASP A 40 -12.58 -2.44 -3.04
N HIS A 41 -12.70 -1.15 -2.72
CA HIS A 41 -12.83 -0.68 -1.33
C HIS A 41 -14.15 -1.10 -0.67
N LEU A 42 -15.15 -1.51 -1.45
CA LEU A 42 -16.42 -2.02 -0.93
C LEU A 42 -16.31 -3.47 -0.43
N ALA A 43 -15.28 -4.21 -0.86
CA ALA A 43 -14.97 -5.55 -0.36
C ALA A 43 -14.19 -5.55 0.97
N ILE A 44 -13.94 -4.37 1.57
CA ILE A 44 -13.35 -4.26 2.90
C ILE A 44 -14.45 -4.56 3.92
N ASP A 45 -14.39 -5.76 4.49
CA ASP A 45 -15.34 -6.22 5.51
C ASP A 45 -14.83 -5.94 6.93
N GLN A 46 -15.71 -6.20 7.90
CA GLN A 46 -15.40 -6.03 9.32
C GLN A 46 -14.27 -6.98 9.78
N GLN A 47 -14.11 -8.15 9.16
CA GLN A 47 -13.07 -9.11 9.54
C GLN A 47 -11.69 -8.55 9.21
N LEU A 48 -11.52 -7.96 8.03
CA LEU A 48 -10.29 -7.28 7.65
C LEU A 48 -10.03 -6.05 8.53
N MET A 49 -11.06 -5.25 8.80
CA MET A 49 -10.91 -4.09 9.68
C MET A 49 -10.50 -4.48 11.10
N ASN A 50 -11.03 -5.58 11.64
CA ASN A 50 -10.63 -6.09 12.95
C ASN A 50 -9.14 -6.50 12.97
N ARG A 51 -8.66 -7.19 11.92
CA ARG A 51 -7.23 -7.55 11.80
C ARG A 51 -6.34 -6.32 11.68
N MET A 52 -6.78 -5.29 10.95
CA MET A 52 -6.08 -4.01 10.86
C MET A 52 -5.92 -3.37 12.25
N VAL A 53 -7.01 -3.26 13.01
CA VAL A 53 -6.97 -2.68 14.36
C VAL A 53 -6.18 -3.55 15.34
N GLU A 54 -6.23 -4.88 15.22
CA GLU A 54 -5.44 -5.80 16.05
C GLU A 54 -3.93 -5.59 15.87
N HIS A 55 -3.46 -5.39 14.65
CA HIS A 55 -2.04 -5.22 14.36
C HIS A 55 -1.52 -3.79 14.53
N PHE A 56 -2.35 -2.78 14.29
CA PHE A 56 -1.91 -1.38 14.19
C PHE A 56 -2.56 -0.45 15.22
N GLY A 57 -3.72 -0.80 15.76
CA GLY A 57 -4.54 0.10 16.57
C GLY A 57 -5.28 1.16 15.74
N ASP A 58 -6.33 1.75 16.31
CA ASP A 58 -7.25 2.63 15.58
C ASP A 58 -6.56 3.85 14.95
N GLU A 59 -5.66 4.50 15.70
CA GLU A 59 -4.96 5.71 15.25
C GLU A 59 -4.07 5.43 14.03
N THR A 60 -3.27 4.37 14.09
CA THR A 60 -2.38 4.01 12.97
C THR A 60 -3.18 3.49 11.78
N VAL A 61 -4.30 2.77 11.98
CA VAL A 61 -5.19 2.40 10.86
C VAL A 61 -5.72 3.63 10.13
N PHE A 62 -6.09 4.68 10.86
CA PHE A 62 -6.50 5.95 10.25
C PHE A 62 -5.37 6.59 9.43
N GLU A 63 -4.15 6.63 9.97
CA GLU A 63 -2.98 7.18 9.27
C GLU A 63 -2.62 6.38 8.01
N ILE A 64 -2.67 5.04 8.07
CA ILE A 64 -2.47 4.16 6.92
C ILE A 64 -3.51 4.47 5.84
N THR A 65 -4.78 4.56 6.24
CA THR A 65 -5.89 4.86 5.32
C THR A 65 -5.69 6.22 4.64
N LEU A 66 -5.30 7.24 5.42
CA LEU A 66 -5.02 8.58 4.91
C LEU A 66 -3.86 8.57 3.92
N CYS A 67 -2.77 7.87 4.24
CA CYS A 67 -1.61 7.72 3.35
C CYS A 67 -2.01 7.09 2.01
N ILE A 68 -2.74 5.97 2.03
CA ILE A 68 -3.18 5.29 0.81
C ILE A 68 -4.07 6.21 -0.03
N GLY A 69 -5.04 6.88 0.60
CA GLY A 69 -5.93 7.82 -0.07
C GLY A 69 -5.17 8.98 -0.74
N ALA A 70 -4.19 9.55 -0.05
CA ALA A 70 -3.36 10.63 -0.58
C ALA A 70 -2.56 10.20 -1.81
N TRP A 71 -1.90 9.04 -1.77
CA TRP A 71 -1.10 8.53 -2.90
C TRP A 71 -1.97 8.18 -4.11
N LEU A 72 -3.17 7.59 -3.90
CA LEU A 72 -4.11 7.32 -4.98
C LEU A 72 -4.63 8.60 -5.64
N ALA A 73 -5.00 9.60 -4.83
CA ALA A 73 -5.46 10.88 -5.34
C ALA A 73 -4.35 11.61 -6.12
N LEU A 74 -3.12 11.56 -5.61
CA LEU A 74 -1.95 12.14 -6.26
C LEU A 74 -1.69 11.48 -7.62
N GLY A 75 -1.64 10.14 -7.68
CA GLY A 75 -1.41 9.41 -8.92
C GLY A 75 -2.46 9.72 -9.99
N ARG A 76 -3.75 9.75 -9.60
CA ARG A 76 -4.85 10.16 -10.49
C ARG A 76 -4.70 11.60 -10.98
N THR A 77 -4.30 12.50 -10.08
CA THR A 77 -4.07 13.91 -10.43
C THR A 77 -2.94 14.05 -11.45
N MET A 78 -1.81 13.37 -11.23
CA MET A 78 -0.67 13.38 -12.17
C MET A 78 -1.08 12.87 -13.55
N GLN A 79 -1.85 11.77 -13.59
CA GLN A 79 -2.35 11.20 -14.84
C GLN A 79 -3.30 12.15 -15.58
N VAL A 80 -4.24 12.79 -14.87
CA VAL A 80 -5.18 13.76 -15.46
C VAL A 80 -4.46 15.00 -16.00
N MET A 81 -3.44 15.48 -15.29
CA MET A 81 -2.70 16.68 -15.66
C MET A 81 -1.62 16.43 -16.73
N GLY A 82 -1.38 15.17 -17.12
CA GLY A 82 -0.28 14.82 -18.02
C GLY A 82 1.10 15.14 -17.43
N ALA A 83 1.20 15.24 -16.10
CA ALA A 83 2.42 15.56 -15.37
C ALA A 83 3.21 14.30 -15.00
N GLU A 84 3.12 13.27 -15.84
CA GLU A 84 3.88 12.05 -15.64
C GLU A 84 5.38 12.35 -15.73
N MET A 85 6.10 12.14 -14.63
CA MET A 85 7.56 12.20 -14.58
C MET A 85 8.15 11.01 -15.34
N SER A 86 7.99 11.00 -16.67
CA SER A 86 8.81 10.15 -17.53
C SER A 86 10.16 10.85 -17.69
N CYS A 87 11.11 10.53 -16.81
CA CYS A 87 12.49 10.60 -17.24
C CYS A 87 12.61 9.57 -18.37
N LYS A 88 12.63 10.03 -19.62
CA LYS A 88 13.04 9.17 -20.72
C LYS A 88 14.47 8.74 -20.41
N LEU A 89 14.68 7.49 -20.01
CA LEU A 89 15.97 6.84 -20.15
C LEU A 89 16.26 6.82 -21.65
N VAL A 90 16.97 7.85 -22.12
CA VAL A 90 17.55 7.86 -23.45
C VAL A 90 18.78 6.95 -23.33
N LEU A 91 18.63 5.72 -23.82
CA LEU A 91 19.77 4.85 -24.11
C LEU A 91 20.51 5.37 -25.34
#